data_AF-A0A1A8RQL3-F1
#
_entry.id   AF-A0A1A8RQL3-F1
#
_cell.length_a   1.000
_cell.length_b   1.000
_cell.length_c   1.000
_cell.angle_alpha   90.00
_cell.angle_beta   90.00
_cell.angle_gamma   90.00
#
_symmetry.space_group_name_H-M   'P 1'
#
loop_
_entity.id
_entity.type
_entity.pdbx_description
1 polymer ?
#
loop_
_entity_poly.entity_id
_entity_poly.type
_entity_poly.pdbx_seq_one_letter_code
_entity_poly.pdbx_strand_id
1 'polypeptide(L)'
;VSDFSPTDTVLRNTALTSSSPERGVSHTDLEEVLLLDAEEGPSPSIRAMETTCYSKYTELYAPIVAENQEDSSSEEGSTHSQRDAEMQQLSVSEVIANLALQIDRHSVSRFNICRSDIWDGAVRGFKRSTFSAEKDLLVKFSDDGGRLEDGLDTGGPKREFLSLLMKRLNQRPIFDGPENRRYLVYNSTAIREDEYGLAGKMISVSIVHGGPGPNFLSEDLVNHISGHSSFSASIGDITDEEMGKVLQQ
;
A
#
# COMPACT_ATOMS: atom_id res chain seq x y z
N VAL A 1 -48.02 -54.87 9.64
CA VAL A 1 -47.43 -56.22 9.47
C VAL A 1 -46.02 -56.00 8.96
N SER A 2 -45.02 -56.42 9.74
CA SER A 2 -43.54 -56.47 9.50
C SER A 2 -42.84 -55.15 9.13
N ASP A 3 -42.17 -54.42 10.02
CA ASP A 3 -40.92 -54.71 10.78
C ASP A 3 -39.71 -55.12 9.92
N PHE A 4 -38.66 -54.28 9.87
CA PHE A 4 -37.31 -54.55 10.41
C PHE A 4 -36.26 -53.55 9.90
N SER A 5 -35.46 -53.06 10.84
CA SER A 5 -34.14 -52.38 10.76
C SER A 5 -33.17 -53.27 11.59
N PRO A 6 -31.86 -53.02 11.84
CA PRO A 6 -30.70 -52.39 11.16
C PRO A 6 -29.49 -53.40 11.09
N THR A 7 -28.23 -52.90 11.04
CA THR A 7 -26.90 -53.53 11.32
C THR A 7 -26.28 -54.37 10.18
N ASP A 8 -24.97 -54.44 9.92
CA ASP A 8 -23.76 -53.94 10.57
C ASP A 8 -22.55 -54.05 9.61
N THR A 9 -21.52 -53.22 9.84
CA THR A 9 -20.06 -53.51 9.76
C THR A 9 -19.42 -54.14 8.50
N VAL A 10 -18.34 -53.52 7.98
CA VAL A 10 -16.96 -54.07 7.88
C VAL A 10 -16.07 -53.16 7.00
N LEU A 11 -15.01 -52.63 7.64
CA LEU A 11 -13.78 -52.10 7.07
C LEU A 11 -13.04 -53.12 6.20
N ARG A 12 -12.47 -52.70 5.06
CA ARG A 12 -11.22 -53.30 4.56
C ARG A 12 -10.25 -52.26 3.99
N ASN A 13 -9.10 -52.24 4.67
CA ASN A 13 -7.82 -51.65 4.33
C ASN A 13 -7.29 -52.13 2.97
N THR A 14 -6.48 -51.28 2.33
CA THR A 14 -5.36 -51.73 1.50
C THR A 14 -4.08 -51.03 1.96
N ALA A 15 -3.19 -51.81 2.55
CA ALA A 15 -1.79 -51.48 2.79
C ALA A 15 -0.93 -52.67 2.34
N LEU A 16 0.06 -52.40 1.49
CA LEU A 16 1.28 -53.16 1.19
C LEU A 16 2.29 -52.06 0.77
N THR A 17 3.26 -51.59 1.55
CA THR A 17 4.55 -52.19 2.01
C THR A 17 5.25 -52.98 0.89
N SER A 18 6.54 -52.86 0.56
CA SER A 18 7.79 -52.30 1.09
C SER A 18 8.76 -52.20 -0.12
N SER A 19 9.94 -51.56 -0.17
CA SER A 19 11.08 -51.47 0.74
C SER A 19 12.16 -50.51 0.18
N SER A 20 12.88 -49.81 1.07
CA SER A 20 14.08 -48.98 0.83
C SER A 20 15.33 -49.79 0.36
N PRO A 21 16.49 -49.16 0.07
CA PRO A 21 17.41 -48.73 1.14
C PRO A 21 18.11 -47.37 0.94
N GLU A 22 18.80 -46.97 2.00
CA GLU A 22 19.33 -45.66 2.39
C GLU A 22 20.66 -45.19 1.78
N ARG A 23 20.86 -43.87 1.78
CA ARG A 23 22.06 -43.10 2.22
C ARG A 23 21.70 -41.61 2.09
N GLY A 24 21.61 -40.76 3.12
CA GLY A 24 22.61 -40.44 4.12
C GLY A 24 23.47 -39.26 3.62
N VAL A 25 23.22 -38.04 4.11
CA VAL A 25 24.18 -36.95 4.43
C VAL A 25 23.39 -35.67 4.78
N SER A 26 23.68 -35.15 5.96
CA SER A 26 23.26 -33.87 6.53
C SER A 26 24.12 -32.72 6.01
N HIS A 27 23.53 -31.55 5.74
CA HIS A 27 24.25 -30.28 5.74
C HIS A 27 23.41 -29.21 6.44
N THR A 28 23.86 -28.84 7.63
CA THR A 28 23.53 -27.62 8.36
C THR A 28 24.66 -26.64 8.07
N ASP A 29 24.39 -25.57 7.33
CA ASP A 29 25.35 -24.47 7.18
C ASP A 29 24.87 -23.29 8.04
N LEU A 30 25.35 -23.28 9.27
CA LEU A 30 25.49 -22.07 10.09
C LEU A 30 26.79 -21.42 9.62
N GLU A 31 26.73 -20.26 8.95
CA GLU A 31 27.94 -19.49 8.65
C GLU A 31 28.46 -18.83 9.93
N GLU A 32 29.52 -19.44 10.44
CA GLU A 32 30.38 -19.01 11.52
C GLU A 32 31.19 -17.79 11.07
N VAL A 33 30.95 -16.62 11.69
CA VAL A 33 31.75 -15.42 11.44
C VAL A 33 33.09 -15.57 12.18
N LEU A 34 34.12 -15.99 11.45
CA LEU A 34 35.49 -16.05 11.93
C LEU A 34 36.06 -14.62 12.08
N LEU A 35 36.24 -14.19 13.33
CA LEU A 35 37.10 -13.07 13.70
C LEU A 35 38.56 -13.54 13.58
N LEU A 36 39.31 -12.95 12.64
CA LEU A 36 40.76 -13.09 12.57
C LEU A 36 41.42 -11.79 13.04
N ASP A 37 42.21 -11.91 14.11
CA ASP A 37 43.11 -10.89 14.63
C ASP A 37 44.15 -10.48 13.58
N ALA A 38 44.39 -9.17 13.44
CA ALA A 38 45.42 -8.60 12.58
C ALA A 38 46.49 -7.91 13.46
N GLU A 39 47.65 -8.56 13.54
CA GLU A 39 48.90 -8.04 14.13
C GLU A 39 49.61 -7.03 13.21
N GLU A 40 50.45 -6.19 13.83
CA GLU A 40 51.11 -4.98 13.32
C GLU A 40 51.95 -5.10 12.01
N GLY A 41 51.64 -4.23 11.04
CA GLY A 41 52.56 -3.49 10.12
C GLY A 41 53.39 -4.25 9.07
N PRO A 42 53.98 -3.58 8.04
CA PRO A 42 53.98 -2.15 7.71
C PRO A 42 53.41 -1.81 6.29
N SER A 43 52.96 -0.57 6.11
CA SER A 43 52.45 0.04 4.85
C SER A 43 53.41 -0.11 3.65
N PRO A 44 52.94 -0.23 2.39
CA PRO A 44 52.40 0.93 1.66
C PRO A 44 51.35 0.66 0.55
N SER A 45 50.78 1.78 0.08
CA SER A 45 50.00 2.01 -1.16
C SER A 45 48.48 1.82 -1.09
N ILE A 46 47.82 2.96 -0.84
CA ILE A 46 46.39 3.22 -0.96
C ILE A 46 45.98 2.97 -2.42
N ARG A 47 45.45 1.79 -2.71
CA ARG A 47 44.69 1.51 -3.93
C ARG A 47 43.30 1.13 -3.50
N ALA A 48 42.34 1.99 -3.88
CA ALA A 48 40.94 1.95 -3.53
C ALA A 48 40.35 0.52 -3.54
N MET A 49 40.26 -0.09 -2.37
CA MET A 49 39.33 -1.19 -2.16
C MET A 49 37.97 -0.55 -1.95
N GLU A 50 37.18 -0.71 -3.00
CA GLU A 50 35.76 -0.39 -3.15
C GLU A 50 34.99 -0.39 -1.81
N THR A 51 34.70 0.81 -1.32
CA THR A 51 33.87 1.14 -0.16
C THR A 51 32.37 0.91 -0.40
N THR A 52 32.03 -0.04 -1.27
CA THR A 52 30.71 -0.13 -1.92
C THR A 52 29.58 -0.55 -0.99
N CYS A 53 29.86 -1.19 0.15
CA CYS A 53 28.82 -1.59 1.11
C CYS A 53 28.48 -0.46 2.08
N TYR A 54 29.50 0.18 2.67
CA TYR A 54 29.29 1.20 3.70
C TYR A 54 28.87 2.54 3.10
N SER A 55 29.45 2.95 1.96
CA SER A 55 29.06 4.22 1.31
C SER A 55 27.60 4.19 0.88
N LYS A 56 27.14 3.05 0.35
CA LYS A 56 25.78 2.87 -0.15
C LYS A 56 24.74 2.79 0.97
N TYR A 57 25.13 2.23 2.12
CA TYR A 57 24.32 2.29 3.33
C TYR A 57 24.19 3.73 3.82
N THR A 58 25.28 4.48 3.91
CA THR A 58 25.23 5.88 4.36
C THR A 58 24.46 6.79 3.40
N GLU A 59 24.45 6.51 2.10
CA GLU A 59 23.65 7.26 1.11
C GLU A 59 22.15 7.00 1.25
N LEU A 60 21.73 5.76 1.51
CA LEU A 60 20.30 5.41 1.67
C LEU A 60 19.67 6.01 2.92
N TYR A 61 20.47 6.25 3.96
CA TYR A 61 20.01 6.76 5.26
C TYR A 61 20.53 8.17 5.56
N ALA A 62 21.13 8.86 4.58
CA ALA A 62 21.55 10.24 4.75
C ALA A 62 20.34 11.15 5.01
N PRO A 63 20.38 12.02 6.03
CA PRO A 63 19.34 13.01 6.25
C PRO A 63 19.21 13.93 5.03
N ILE A 64 17.98 14.20 4.59
CA ILE A 64 17.72 15.17 3.53
C ILE A 64 18.03 16.56 4.08
N VAL A 65 19.22 17.07 3.80
CA VAL A 65 19.60 18.44 4.12
C VAL A 65 19.03 19.32 3.01
N ALA A 66 18.00 20.11 3.32
CA ALA A 66 17.59 21.19 2.44
C ALA A 66 18.70 22.26 2.49
N GLU A 67 19.52 22.31 1.45
CA GLU A 67 20.51 23.37 1.28
C GLU A 67 19.77 24.69 1.03
N ASN A 68 19.59 25.48 2.10
CA ASN A 68 19.22 26.88 1.96
C ASN A 68 20.45 27.63 1.46
N GLN A 69 20.49 27.91 0.16
CA GLN A 69 21.51 28.73 -0.45
C GLN A 69 21.31 30.19 -0.01
N GLU A 70 22.00 30.58 1.05
CA GLU A 70 22.17 31.98 1.44
C GLU A 70 23.20 32.65 0.51
N ASP A 71 22.75 33.23 -0.60
CA ASP A 71 23.57 34.14 -1.39
C ASP A 71 23.21 35.59 -1.08
N SER A 72 24.23 36.31 -0.60
CA SER A 72 24.17 37.73 -0.23
C SER A 72 24.40 38.65 -1.42
N SER A 73 23.47 39.61 -1.57
CA SER A 73 23.57 40.97 -2.12
C SER A 73 23.93 41.20 -3.60
N SER A 74 22.99 41.81 -4.33
CA SER A 74 23.13 43.19 -4.86
C SER A 74 21.80 43.67 -5.44
N GLU A 75 21.28 44.78 -4.91
CA GLU A 75 20.14 45.50 -5.50
C GLU A 75 20.50 46.07 -6.87
N GLU A 76 19.64 45.89 -7.87
CA GLU A 76 19.28 46.92 -8.85
C GLU A 76 17.85 46.67 -9.36
N GLY A 77 17.08 47.75 -9.43
CA GLY A 77 15.63 47.73 -9.62
C GLY A 77 15.19 47.20 -10.98
N SER A 78 14.19 46.34 -10.96
CA SER A 78 13.32 46.11 -12.11
C SER A 78 11.88 46.07 -11.62
N THR A 79 11.10 47.02 -12.12
CA THR A 79 9.65 47.12 -12.01
C THR A 79 8.99 45.87 -12.57
N HIS A 80 8.81 44.85 -11.75
CA HIS A 80 7.96 43.70 -12.07
C HIS A 80 6.60 43.89 -11.39
N SER A 81 5.58 44.03 -12.21
CA SER A 81 4.20 44.26 -11.81
C SER A 81 3.76 43.18 -10.82
N GLN A 82 3.59 43.56 -9.56
CA GLN A 82 2.84 42.80 -8.57
C GLN A 82 1.40 42.66 -9.07
N ARG A 83 1.14 41.58 -9.80
CA ARG A 83 -0.19 40.97 -9.76
C ARG A 83 -0.18 40.10 -8.52
N ASP A 84 -0.53 40.72 -7.39
CA ASP A 84 -1.02 39.99 -6.24
C ASP A 84 -2.36 39.36 -6.67
N ALA A 85 -2.27 38.22 -7.35
CA ALA A 85 -3.39 37.30 -7.39
C ALA A 85 -3.48 36.76 -5.96
N GLU A 86 -4.32 37.39 -5.15
CA GLU A 86 -4.90 36.76 -3.98
C GLU A 86 -5.41 35.38 -4.42
N MET A 87 -4.57 34.36 -4.26
CA MET A 87 -4.94 32.99 -4.55
C MET A 87 -5.91 32.61 -3.45
N GLN A 88 -7.18 32.95 -3.65
CA GLN A 88 -8.27 32.56 -2.78
C GLN A 88 -8.11 31.07 -2.54
N GLN A 89 -7.82 30.69 -1.30
CA GLN A 89 -7.73 29.29 -0.94
C GLN A 89 -9.11 28.68 -1.16
N LEU A 90 -9.25 27.92 -2.25
CA LEU A 90 -10.45 27.17 -2.54
C LEU A 90 -10.71 26.21 -1.37
N SER A 91 -11.96 26.12 -0.94
CA SER A 91 -12.35 25.11 0.04
C SER A 91 -12.16 23.71 -0.54
N VAL A 92 -11.93 22.72 0.32
CA VAL A 92 -11.79 21.31 -0.10
C VAL A 92 -12.98 20.84 -0.94
N SER A 93 -14.19 21.27 -0.57
CA SER A 93 -15.42 20.96 -1.31
C SER A 93 -15.39 21.53 -2.73
N GLU A 94 -14.92 22.77 -2.91
CA GLU A 94 -14.79 23.40 -4.23
C GLU A 94 -13.71 22.73 -5.08
N VAL A 95 -12.57 22.35 -4.48
CA VAL A 95 -11.52 21.61 -5.18
C VAL A 95 -12.07 20.28 -5.71
N ILE A 96 -12.75 19.51 -4.86
CA ILE A 96 -13.36 18.23 -5.26
C ILE A 96 -14.43 18.44 -6.34
N ALA A 97 -15.29 19.46 -6.19
CA ALA A 97 -16.31 19.79 -7.18
C ALA A 97 -15.69 20.15 -8.54
N ASN A 98 -14.63 20.95 -8.56
CA ASN A 98 -13.91 21.32 -9.78
C ASN A 98 -13.27 20.12 -10.45
N LEU A 99 -12.68 19.20 -9.69
CA LEU A 99 -12.15 17.94 -10.23
C LEU A 99 -13.26 17.05 -10.78
N ALA A 100 -14.40 16.96 -10.09
CA ALA A 100 -15.54 16.17 -10.53
C ALA A 100 -16.17 16.71 -11.83
N LEU A 101 -16.08 18.03 -12.09
CA LEU A 101 -16.51 18.64 -13.35
C LEU A 101 -15.65 18.24 -14.55
N GLN A 102 -14.41 17.79 -14.32
CA GLN A 102 -13.54 17.32 -15.40
C GLN A 102 -13.86 15.88 -15.85
N ILE A 103 -14.76 15.19 -15.16
CA ILE A 103 -15.18 13.83 -15.54
C ILE A 103 -16.08 13.91 -16.78
N ASP A 104 -15.61 13.30 -17.88
CA ASP A 104 -16.40 13.00 -19.06
C ASP A 104 -17.49 11.96 -18.73
N ARG A 105 -18.74 12.39 -18.82
CA ARG A 105 -19.94 11.57 -18.58
C ARG A 105 -20.44 10.84 -19.83
N HIS A 106 -19.82 11.06 -20.98
CA HIS A 106 -20.18 10.38 -22.23
C HIS A 106 -19.36 9.11 -22.47
N SER A 107 -18.26 8.92 -21.75
CA SER A 107 -17.45 7.70 -21.81
C SER A 107 -17.19 7.12 -20.43
N VAL A 108 -16.89 5.81 -20.40
CA VAL A 108 -16.80 5.08 -19.13
C VAL A 108 -15.57 4.18 -19.04
N SER A 109 -15.01 4.15 -17.83
CA SER A 109 -14.07 3.12 -17.36
C SER A 109 -14.87 1.97 -16.75
N ARG A 110 -14.76 0.77 -17.35
CA ARG A 110 -15.60 -0.39 -16.98
C ARG A 110 -14.92 -1.28 -15.95
N PHE A 111 -15.65 -1.57 -14.89
CA PHE A 111 -15.24 -2.45 -13.80
C PHE A 111 -16.22 -3.62 -13.68
N ASN A 112 -15.69 -4.84 -13.73
CA ASN A 112 -16.42 -6.05 -13.39
C ASN A 112 -15.87 -6.53 -12.06
N ILE A 113 -16.71 -6.57 -11.03
CA ILE A 113 -16.29 -6.72 -9.64
C ILE A 113 -17.00 -7.92 -9.03
N CYS A 114 -16.25 -8.79 -8.37
CA CYS A 114 -16.81 -9.84 -7.53
C CYS A 114 -16.74 -9.41 -6.06
N ARG A 115 -17.79 -9.62 -5.26
CA ARG A 115 -17.80 -9.18 -3.85
C ARG A 115 -16.84 -9.97 -2.95
N SER A 116 -16.56 -11.22 -3.30
CA SER A 116 -15.54 -12.03 -2.64
C SER A 116 -14.13 -11.55 -2.99
N ASP A 117 -13.93 -10.99 -4.18
CA ASP A 117 -12.65 -10.52 -4.71
C ASP A 117 -12.69 -9.04 -5.16
N ILE A 118 -12.95 -8.14 -4.22
CA ILE A 118 -13.01 -6.69 -4.48
C ILE A 118 -11.63 -6.14 -4.85
N TRP A 119 -10.58 -6.57 -4.14
CA TRP A 119 -9.24 -6.00 -4.30
C TRP A 119 -8.66 -6.35 -5.67
N ASP A 120 -8.58 -7.63 -6.04
CA ASP A 120 -7.96 -7.97 -7.32
C ASP A 120 -8.86 -7.50 -8.48
N GLY A 121 -10.18 -7.49 -8.29
CA GLY A 121 -11.13 -6.86 -9.22
C GLY A 121 -10.82 -5.38 -9.47
N ALA A 122 -10.56 -4.62 -8.41
CA ALA A 122 -10.15 -3.22 -8.50
C ALA A 122 -8.77 -3.09 -9.17
N VAL A 123 -7.77 -3.84 -8.73
CA VAL A 123 -6.41 -3.83 -9.31
C VAL A 123 -6.46 -4.06 -10.81
N ARG A 124 -7.18 -5.11 -11.27
CA ARG A 124 -7.39 -5.39 -12.70
C ARG A 124 -8.10 -4.26 -13.44
N GLY A 125 -9.02 -3.56 -12.78
CA GLY A 125 -9.72 -2.41 -13.35
C GLY A 125 -8.81 -1.18 -13.51
N PHE A 126 -8.05 -0.82 -12.47
CA PHE A 126 -7.21 0.38 -12.45
C PHE A 126 -5.89 0.23 -13.22
N LYS A 127 -5.37 -1.00 -13.38
CA LYS A 127 -4.19 -1.31 -14.19
C LYS A 127 -4.52 -1.54 -15.67
N ARG A 128 -5.79 -1.62 -16.06
CA ARG A 128 -6.18 -1.80 -17.47
C ARG A 128 -5.77 -0.60 -18.30
N SER A 129 -5.20 -0.82 -19.49
CA SER A 129 -4.81 0.25 -20.42
C SER A 129 -5.99 1.14 -20.86
N THR A 130 -7.21 0.62 -20.82
CA THR A 130 -8.43 1.34 -21.17
C THR A 130 -8.96 2.23 -20.04
N PHE A 131 -8.43 2.10 -18.82
CA PHE A 131 -8.85 2.91 -17.69
C PHE A 131 -8.42 4.36 -17.90
N SER A 132 -9.33 5.29 -17.64
CA SER A 132 -9.03 6.71 -17.44
C SER A 132 -9.79 7.22 -16.21
N ALA A 133 -9.12 8.03 -15.40
CA ALA A 133 -9.70 8.67 -14.23
C ALA A 133 -10.66 9.81 -14.59
N GLU A 134 -10.49 10.38 -15.79
CA GLU A 134 -11.34 11.44 -16.37
C GLU A 134 -12.66 10.90 -16.93
N LYS A 135 -12.86 9.58 -16.97
CA LYS A 135 -14.10 8.96 -17.47
C LYS A 135 -14.96 8.48 -16.31
N ASP A 136 -16.27 8.52 -16.44
CA ASP A 136 -17.17 7.99 -15.41
C ASP A 136 -16.95 6.48 -15.18
N LEU A 137 -17.27 5.98 -13.99
CA LEU A 137 -17.09 4.57 -13.63
C LEU A 137 -18.37 3.79 -13.89
N LEU A 138 -18.30 2.79 -14.78
CA LEU A 138 -19.37 1.83 -14.96
C LEU A 138 -19.01 0.53 -14.24
N VAL A 139 -19.66 0.29 -13.11
CA VAL A 139 -19.44 -0.90 -12.28
C VAL A 139 -20.54 -1.92 -12.52
N LYS A 140 -20.14 -3.17 -12.71
CA LYS A 140 -21.03 -4.33 -12.71
C LYS A 140 -20.54 -5.36 -11.69
N PHE A 141 -21.43 -5.80 -10.83
CA PHE A 141 -21.13 -6.89 -9.92
C PHE A 141 -21.39 -8.24 -10.59
N SER A 142 -20.53 -9.20 -10.29
CA SER A 142 -20.70 -10.61 -10.68
C SER A 142 -20.59 -11.50 -9.46
N ASP A 143 -21.31 -12.62 -9.48
CA ASP A 143 -21.15 -13.69 -8.50
C ASP A 143 -19.79 -14.41 -8.66
N ASP A 144 -19.49 -15.35 -7.77
CA ASP A 144 -18.27 -16.15 -7.81
C ASP A 144 -18.17 -17.03 -9.08
N GLY A 145 -19.29 -17.29 -9.75
CA GLY A 145 -19.38 -17.99 -11.02
C GLY A 145 -19.24 -17.08 -12.25
N GLY A 146 -19.00 -15.78 -12.06
CA GLY A 146 -18.87 -14.79 -13.13
C GLY A 146 -20.19 -14.37 -13.79
N ARG A 147 -21.35 -14.75 -13.23
CA ARG A 147 -22.66 -14.31 -13.72
C ARG A 147 -22.93 -12.91 -13.21
N LEU A 148 -23.38 -12.05 -14.12
CA LEU A 148 -23.73 -10.67 -13.77
C LEU A 148 -24.94 -10.65 -12.85
N GLU A 149 -24.85 -9.86 -11.80
CA GLU A 149 -25.98 -9.56 -10.94
C GLU A 149 -26.84 -8.45 -11.56
N ASP A 150 -28.16 -8.60 -11.48
CA ASP A 150 -29.10 -7.62 -12.02
C ASP A 150 -29.08 -6.34 -11.17
N GLY A 151 -28.36 -5.32 -11.65
CA GLY A 151 -28.39 -3.98 -11.08
C GLY A 151 -29.52 -3.15 -11.70
N LEU A 152 -30.46 -2.68 -10.86
CA LEU A 152 -31.56 -1.81 -11.30
C LEU A 152 -31.15 -0.34 -11.52
N ASP A 153 -30.02 0.08 -10.96
CA ASP A 153 -29.53 1.47 -10.97
C ASP A 153 -28.06 1.52 -11.40
N THR A 154 -27.67 2.57 -12.13
CA THR A 154 -26.29 2.84 -12.56
C THR A 154 -25.48 3.51 -11.44
N GLY A 155 -26.12 4.24 -10.52
CA GLY A 155 -25.45 4.95 -9.42
C GLY A 155 -25.13 4.06 -8.21
N GLY A 156 -26.05 3.16 -7.85
CA GLY A 156 -25.90 2.22 -6.74
C GLY A 156 -24.62 1.38 -6.78
N PRO A 157 -24.35 0.64 -7.87
CA PRO A 157 -23.17 -0.23 -7.99
C PRO A 157 -21.85 0.52 -7.89
N LYS A 158 -21.76 1.72 -8.48
CA LYS A 158 -20.56 2.58 -8.38
C LYS A 158 -20.28 2.94 -6.92
N ARG A 159 -21.28 3.48 -6.22
CA ARG A 159 -21.14 3.90 -4.82
C ARG A 159 -20.84 2.74 -3.89
N GLU A 160 -21.46 1.59 -4.14
CA GLU A 160 -21.19 0.35 -3.40
C GLU A 160 -19.74 -0.10 -3.59
N PHE A 161 -19.26 -0.19 -4.84
CA PHE A 161 -17.89 -0.59 -5.13
C PHE A 161 -16.86 0.33 -4.46
N LEU A 162 -17.01 1.66 -4.59
CA LEU A 162 -16.07 2.60 -3.96
C LEU A 162 -16.05 2.44 -2.43
N SER A 163 -17.22 2.16 -1.83
CA SER A 163 -17.33 1.91 -0.39
C SER A 163 -16.66 0.60 0.03
N LEU A 164 -16.83 -0.48 -0.73
CA LEU A 164 -16.17 -1.76 -0.51
C LEU A 164 -14.65 -1.65 -0.74
N LEU A 165 -14.23 -0.86 -1.72
CA LEU A 165 -12.82 -0.59 -2.02
C LEU A 165 -12.13 0.09 -0.84
N MET A 166 -12.73 1.12 -0.23
CA MET A 166 -12.14 1.76 0.96
C MET A 166 -12.01 0.79 2.13
N LYS A 167 -13.01 -0.08 2.35
CA LYS A 167 -12.94 -1.13 3.38
C LYS A 167 -11.81 -2.13 3.13
N ARG A 168 -11.60 -2.54 1.87
CA ARG A 168 -10.50 -3.43 1.52
C ARG A 168 -9.14 -2.75 1.60
N LEU A 169 -9.04 -1.48 1.22
CA LEU A 169 -7.82 -0.69 1.37
C LEU A 169 -7.34 -0.63 2.83
N ASN A 170 -8.25 -0.45 3.79
CA ASN A 170 -7.92 -0.46 5.23
C ASN A 170 -7.29 -1.79 5.72
N GLN A 171 -7.47 -2.88 4.97
CA GLN A 171 -6.96 -4.20 5.32
C GLN A 171 -5.67 -4.56 4.57
N ARG A 172 -5.14 -3.65 3.74
CA ARG A 172 -3.95 -3.91 2.93
C ARG A 172 -2.67 -3.86 3.77
N PRO A 173 -1.65 -4.65 3.42
CA PRO A 173 -0.40 -4.76 4.19
C PRO A 173 0.53 -3.55 3.99
N ILE A 174 0.05 -2.49 3.34
CA ILE A 174 0.73 -1.19 3.24
C ILE A 174 0.35 -0.26 4.40
N PHE A 175 -0.62 -0.68 5.22
CA PHE A 175 -1.10 0.04 6.38
C PHE A 175 -0.95 -0.79 7.65
N ASP A 176 -0.62 -0.13 8.75
CA ASP A 176 -0.62 -0.70 10.10
C ASP A 176 -1.12 0.32 11.12
N GLY A 177 -1.21 -0.05 12.40
CA GLY A 177 -1.86 0.77 13.44
C GLY A 177 -3.31 0.33 13.68
N PRO A 178 -4.03 0.99 14.61
CA PRO A 178 -5.43 0.71 14.88
C PRO A 178 -6.32 0.81 13.63
N GLU A 179 -7.40 0.02 13.55
CA GLU A 179 -8.26 -0.09 12.36
C GLU A 179 -8.84 1.26 11.87
N ASN A 180 -9.00 2.23 12.76
CA ASN A 180 -9.50 3.57 12.49
C ASN A 180 -8.42 4.67 12.52
N ARG A 181 -7.15 4.30 12.69
CA ARG A 181 -5.99 5.21 12.78
C ARG A 181 -4.76 4.54 12.13
N ARG A 182 -4.88 4.25 10.84
CA ARG A 182 -3.82 3.59 10.08
C ARG A 182 -2.70 4.56 9.69
N TYR A 183 -1.48 4.04 9.73
CA TYR A 183 -0.25 4.68 9.24
C TYR A 183 0.30 3.88 8.06
N LEU A 184 1.08 4.52 7.18
CA LEU A 184 1.81 3.82 6.13
C LEU A 184 2.96 3.04 6.77
N VAL A 185 3.13 1.80 6.34
CA VAL A 185 4.28 0.96 6.74
C VAL A 185 5.09 0.55 5.53
N TYR A 186 6.38 0.31 5.73
CA TYR A 186 7.25 -0.20 4.70
C TYR A 186 6.92 -1.65 4.36
N ASN A 187 6.69 -1.92 3.08
CA ASN A 187 6.47 -3.26 2.55
C ASN A 187 7.16 -3.39 1.19
N SER A 188 8.23 -4.20 1.14
CA SER A 188 9.06 -4.37 -0.05
C SER A 188 8.31 -5.00 -1.23
N THR A 189 7.35 -5.87 -0.97
CA THR A 189 6.51 -6.48 -2.00
C THR A 189 5.55 -5.45 -2.59
N ALA A 190 4.93 -4.64 -1.75
CA ALA A 190 4.05 -3.55 -2.16
C ALA A 190 4.78 -2.50 -3.02
N ILE A 191 6.05 -2.19 -2.71
CA ILE A 191 6.87 -1.31 -3.56
C ILE A 191 7.06 -1.93 -4.96
N ARG A 192 7.48 -3.20 -5.02
CA ARG A 192 7.71 -3.90 -6.29
C ARG A 192 6.45 -3.99 -7.15
N GLU A 193 5.27 -4.05 -6.53
CA GLU A 193 3.98 -4.18 -7.22
C GLU A 193 3.27 -2.83 -7.49
N ASP A 194 3.90 -1.72 -7.11
CA ASP A 194 3.35 -0.36 -7.14
C ASP A 194 2.01 -0.23 -6.37
N GLU A 195 1.89 -0.92 -5.25
CA GLU A 195 0.66 -0.95 -4.47
C GLU A 195 0.37 0.40 -3.81
N TYR A 196 1.39 1.15 -3.37
CA TYR A 196 1.22 2.49 -2.80
C TYR A 196 0.68 3.48 -3.84
N GLY A 197 1.26 3.52 -5.04
CA GLY A 197 0.80 4.38 -6.13
C GLY A 197 -0.62 4.03 -6.56
N LEU A 198 -0.92 2.72 -6.63
CA LEU A 198 -2.25 2.24 -6.95
C LEU A 198 -3.29 2.58 -5.87
N ALA A 199 -2.94 2.43 -4.59
CA ALA A 199 -3.79 2.80 -3.47
C ALA A 199 -4.10 4.30 -3.48
N GLY A 200 -3.10 5.15 -3.70
CA GLY A 200 -3.29 6.59 -3.87
C GLY A 200 -4.25 6.91 -5.02
N LYS A 201 -4.03 6.29 -6.19
CA LYS A 201 -4.92 6.43 -7.35
C LYS A 201 -6.37 6.02 -7.04
N MET A 202 -6.56 4.90 -6.34
CA MET A 202 -7.87 4.39 -5.93
C MET A 202 -8.57 5.35 -4.96
N ILE A 203 -7.84 5.88 -3.98
CA ILE A 203 -8.34 6.87 -3.01
C ILE A 203 -8.79 8.15 -3.72
N SER A 204 -7.93 8.72 -4.57
CA SER A 204 -8.24 9.95 -5.32
C SER A 204 -9.47 9.76 -6.21
N VAL A 205 -9.56 8.64 -6.93
CA VAL A 205 -10.71 8.34 -7.78
C VAL A 205 -11.98 8.17 -6.95
N SER A 206 -11.90 7.53 -5.78
CA SER A 206 -13.06 7.44 -4.88
C SER A 206 -13.59 8.81 -4.49
N ILE A 207 -12.71 9.71 -4.02
CA ILE A 207 -13.09 11.06 -3.59
C ILE A 207 -13.70 11.87 -4.76
N VAL A 208 -13.01 11.94 -5.90
CA VAL A 208 -13.43 12.75 -7.05
C VAL A 208 -14.72 12.23 -7.69
N HIS A 209 -14.96 10.91 -7.65
CA HIS A 209 -16.19 10.29 -8.17
C HIS A 209 -17.35 10.27 -7.16
N GLY A 210 -17.20 10.92 -6.00
CA GLY A 210 -18.24 11.02 -4.96
C GLY A 210 -18.41 9.77 -4.09
N GLY A 211 -17.41 8.89 -4.08
CA GLY A 211 -17.27 7.81 -3.09
C GLY A 211 -16.67 8.30 -1.76
N PRO A 212 -16.54 7.41 -0.78
CA PRO A 212 -15.95 7.76 0.51
C PRO A 212 -14.44 8.01 0.39
N GLY A 213 -13.94 8.92 1.22
CA GLY A 213 -12.51 9.10 1.45
C GLY A 213 -11.94 8.01 2.38
N PRO A 214 -10.61 8.01 2.60
CA PRO A 214 -9.93 7.02 3.41
C PRO A 214 -10.03 7.38 4.90
N ASN A 215 -11.25 7.34 5.45
CA ASN A 215 -11.55 7.74 6.84
C ASN A 215 -10.87 6.85 7.92
N PHE A 216 -10.11 5.84 7.50
CA PHE A 216 -9.34 4.95 8.36
C PHE A 216 -7.90 5.43 8.58
N LEU A 217 -7.42 6.41 7.82
CA LEU A 217 -6.08 6.97 8.01
C LEU A 217 -6.02 7.81 9.30
N SER A 218 -4.89 7.76 9.99
CA SER A 218 -4.66 8.61 11.15
C SER A 218 -4.62 10.09 10.75
N GLU A 219 -5.11 10.97 11.63
CA GLU A 219 -5.04 12.42 11.42
C GLU A 219 -3.60 12.90 11.26
N ASP A 220 -2.66 12.34 12.03
CA ASP A 220 -1.23 12.63 11.90
C ASP A 220 -0.70 12.36 10.49
N LEU A 221 -1.06 11.20 9.91
CA LEU A 221 -0.64 10.85 8.55
C LEU A 221 -1.27 11.79 7.52
N VAL A 222 -2.56 12.09 7.66
CA VAL A 222 -3.25 13.02 6.75
C VAL A 222 -2.65 14.43 6.83
N ASN A 223 -2.36 14.91 8.02
CA ASN A 223 -1.70 16.20 8.25
C ASN A 223 -0.30 16.22 7.63
N HIS A 224 0.47 15.16 7.84
CA HIS A 224 1.81 15.02 7.26
C HIS A 224 1.79 15.04 5.73
N ILE A 225 0.91 14.25 5.10
CA ILE A 225 0.75 14.22 3.64
C ILE A 225 0.28 15.58 3.10
N SER A 226 -0.50 16.33 3.88
CA SER A 226 -0.97 17.66 3.54
C SER A 226 0.10 18.76 3.72
N GLY A 227 1.31 18.41 4.16
CA GLY A 227 2.43 19.33 4.33
C GLY A 227 2.48 20.01 5.71
N HIS A 228 1.65 19.58 6.68
CA HIS A 228 1.77 20.04 8.05
C HIS A 228 2.93 19.30 8.76
N SER A 229 3.77 20.04 9.48
CA SER A 229 4.97 19.51 10.13
C SER A 229 4.70 18.85 11.49
N SER A 230 3.49 18.99 12.04
CA SER A 230 3.13 18.40 13.32
C SER A 230 2.75 16.93 13.15
N PHE A 231 3.51 16.04 13.78
CA PHE A 231 3.24 14.61 13.89
C PHE A 231 3.18 14.24 15.37
N SER A 232 2.02 13.75 15.83
CA SER A 232 1.76 13.47 17.24
C SER A 232 1.40 12.01 17.50
N ALA A 233 2.14 11.09 16.87
CA ALA A 233 1.94 9.66 17.10
C ALA A 233 2.19 9.28 18.56
N SER A 234 1.36 8.38 19.07
CA SER A 234 1.38 7.90 20.45
C SER A 234 1.85 6.44 20.51
N ILE A 235 2.23 5.99 21.70
CA ILE A 235 2.57 4.57 21.94
C ILE A 235 1.38 3.65 21.57
N GLY A 236 0.14 4.13 21.71
CA GLY A 236 -1.06 3.37 21.34
C GLY A 236 -1.25 3.15 19.84
N ASP A 237 -0.46 3.83 19.00
CA ASP A 237 -0.47 3.63 17.55
C ASP A 237 0.48 2.49 17.12
N ILE A 238 1.30 1.97 18.04
CA ILE A 238 2.22 0.85 17.81
C ILE A 238 1.47 -0.47 17.99
N THR A 239 1.43 -1.26 16.93
CA THR A 239 0.82 -2.61 16.93
C THR A 239 1.77 -3.69 17.44
N ASP A 240 3.07 -3.45 17.36
CA ASP A 240 4.09 -4.32 17.93
C ASP A 240 4.09 -4.22 19.47
N GLU A 241 3.60 -5.28 20.11
CA GLU A 241 3.48 -5.34 21.58
C GLU A 241 4.83 -5.30 22.31
N GLU A 242 5.90 -5.83 21.70
CA GLU A 242 7.22 -5.85 22.31
C GLU A 242 7.82 -4.46 22.30
N MET A 243 7.79 -3.80 21.14
CA MET A 243 8.21 -2.40 20.98
C MET A 243 7.37 -1.47 21.86
N GLY A 244 6.05 -1.67 21.92
CA GLY A 244 5.16 -0.91 22.78
C GLY A 244 5.52 -0.99 24.27
N LYS A 245 5.98 -2.16 24.75
CA LYS A 245 6.43 -2.33 26.15
C LYS A 245 7.78 -1.67 26.41
N VAL A 246 8.71 -1.72 25.47
CA VAL A 246 10.03 -1.08 25.59
C VAL A 246 9.89 0.43 25.68
N LEU A 247 9.00 1.02 24.89
CA LEU A 247 8.79 2.47 24.84
C LEU A 247 7.98 3.03 26.03
N GLN A 248 7.44 2.18 26.90
CA GLN A 248 6.76 2.58 28.13
C GLN A 248 7.67 2.64 29.36
N GLN A 249 8.93 2.18 29.25
CA GLN A 249 9.95 2.23 30.32
C GLN A 249 10.72 3.55 30.30
#